data_AF-L7UN06-F1
#
_entry.id   AF-L7UN06-F1
#
_cell.length_a   1.000
_cell.length_b   1.000
_cell.length_c   1.000
_cell.angle_alpha   90.00
_cell.angle_beta   90.00
_cell.angle_gamma   90.00
#
_symmetry.space_group_name_H-M   'P 1'
#
loop_
_entity.id
_entity.type
_entity.pdbx_description
1 polymer ?
#
loop_
_entity_poly.entity_id
_entity_poly.type
_entity_poly.pdbx_seq_one_letter_code
_entity_poly.pdbx_strand_id
1 'polypeptide(L)'
;MATACTCLLGSGGCATVRTTLDVRVHDTPNGPVRYEGDIVGPYDDMDELVDVACTAMMQARAGSEVSGYCALFFDDETHESKWVISHVSPMREGVEHAGRTCELPGDPAAPASKSVLFLGAALEALNGPGWKWQPTHFLNQDTGETWGADTLVFDVASPGTCTVHGYIGFSRVVTRRVDGGFVPLGAVYNDHGLIQALKREEQSPLSSDR
;
A
#
# COMPACT_ATOMS: atom_id res chain seq x y z
N MET A 1 -48.74 22.73 -38.89
CA MET A 1 -48.57 22.25 -37.50
C MET A 1 -47.10 21.99 -37.31
N ALA A 2 -46.45 22.81 -36.48
CA ALA A 2 -45.04 22.75 -36.19
C ALA A 2 -44.82 21.86 -34.96
N THR A 3 -44.03 20.80 -35.10
CA THR A 3 -43.60 19.98 -33.97
C THR A 3 -42.20 20.41 -33.60
N ALA A 4 -42.11 21.16 -32.50
CA ALA A 4 -40.88 21.61 -31.89
C ALA A 4 -40.14 20.41 -31.26
N CYS A 5 -38.92 20.16 -31.70
CA CYS A 5 -38.02 19.22 -31.05
C CYS A 5 -37.29 19.96 -29.93
N THR A 6 -37.60 19.60 -28.69
CA THR A 6 -37.07 20.22 -27.47
C THR A 6 -35.70 19.63 -27.15
N CYS A 7 -34.64 20.43 -27.26
CA CYS A 7 -33.31 20.08 -26.75
C CYS A 7 -33.33 20.18 -25.22
N LEU A 8 -33.37 19.05 -24.52
CA LEU A 8 -33.09 19.00 -23.08
C LEU A 8 -31.58 19.14 -22.87
N LEU A 9 -31.19 20.35 -22.48
CA LEU A 9 -29.88 20.69 -21.91
C LEU A 9 -29.73 20.00 -20.55
N GLY A 10 -29.29 18.74 -20.56
CA GLY A 10 -28.76 18.06 -19.39
C GLY A 10 -27.29 18.41 -19.24
N SER A 11 -26.98 19.41 -18.44
CA SER A 11 -25.62 19.72 -17.96
C SER A 11 -25.13 18.58 -17.05
N GLY A 12 -24.71 17.49 -17.67
CA GLY A 12 -23.94 16.42 -17.03
C GLY A 12 -22.53 16.93 -16.77
N GLY A 13 -22.36 17.65 -15.66
CA GLY A 13 -21.05 17.92 -15.12
C GLY A 13 -20.43 16.58 -14.73
N CYS A 14 -19.52 16.07 -15.56
CA CYS A 14 -18.55 15.07 -15.11
C CYS A 14 -17.67 15.75 -14.06
N ALA A 15 -18.12 15.77 -12.81
CA ALA A 15 -17.23 15.96 -11.68
C ALA A 15 -16.34 14.73 -11.63
N THR A 16 -15.26 14.74 -12.41
CA THR A 16 -14.14 13.83 -12.20
C THR A 16 -13.58 14.17 -10.83
N VAL A 17 -14.06 13.44 -9.81
CA VAL A 17 -13.43 13.42 -8.50
C VAL A 17 -12.01 12.94 -8.73
N ARG A 18 -11.06 13.88 -8.74
CA ARG A 18 -9.65 13.55 -8.72
C ARG A 18 -9.30 13.23 -7.28
N THR A 19 -9.35 11.95 -6.93
CA THR A 19 -8.82 11.48 -5.66
C THR A 19 -7.32 11.73 -5.66
N THR A 20 -6.85 12.68 -4.85
CA THR A 20 -5.42 12.94 -4.69
C THR A 20 -4.90 12.05 -3.58
N LEU A 21 -3.96 11.16 -3.90
CA LEU A 21 -3.24 10.34 -2.89
C LEU A 21 -2.23 11.17 -2.09
N ASP A 22 -2.44 12.48 -1.99
CA ASP A 22 -1.53 13.39 -1.31
C ASP A 22 -1.75 13.30 0.19
N VAL A 23 -0.70 12.90 0.90
CA VAL A 23 -0.66 12.89 2.36
C VAL A 23 0.32 13.97 2.78
N ARG A 24 -0.22 15.00 3.43
CA ARG A 24 0.54 16.14 3.93
C ARG A 24 0.84 15.94 5.40
N VAL A 25 2.11 16.11 5.75
CA VAL A 25 2.60 15.98 7.12
C VAL A 25 2.94 17.37 7.63
N HIS A 26 2.34 17.75 8.74
CA HIS A 26 2.58 19.04 9.39
C HIS A 26 3.23 18.81 10.75
N ASP A 27 4.48 19.29 10.87
CA ASP A 27 5.13 19.41 12.17
C ASP A 27 4.45 20.51 12.96
N THR A 28 4.02 20.20 14.18
CA THR A 28 3.52 21.23 15.10
C THR A 28 4.62 21.57 16.11
N PRO A 29 4.91 22.86 16.36
CA PRO A 29 6.04 23.26 17.21
C PRO A 29 6.05 22.69 18.64
N ASN A 30 4.89 22.25 19.14
CA ASN A 30 4.72 21.74 20.52
C ASN A 30 3.68 20.60 20.61
N GLY A 31 3.37 19.91 19.51
CA GLY A 31 2.28 18.93 19.47
C GLY A 31 2.60 17.69 18.63
N PRO A 32 1.66 16.74 18.54
CA PRO A 32 1.82 15.57 17.68
C PRO A 32 1.86 15.99 16.20
N VAL A 33 2.54 15.19 15.39
CA VAL A 33 2.55 15.32 13.93
C VAL A 33 1.12 15.17 13.43
N ARG A 34 0.68 16.06 12.52
CA ARG A 34 -0.65 15.98 11.90
C ARG A 34 -0.54 15.50 10.47
N TYR A 35 -1.34 14.49 10.13
CA TYR A 35 -1.45 13.95 8.78
C TYR A 35 -2.77 14.43 8.16
N GLU A 36 -2.71 14.91 6.92
CA GLU A 36 -3.88 15.41 6.19
C GLU A 36 -3.95 14.80 4.78
N GLY A 37 -5.11 14.28 4.39
CA GLY A 37 -5.35 13.71 3.08
C GLY A 37 -6.57 12.80 3.09
N ASP A 38 -7.12 12.51 1.91
CA ASP A 38 -8.39 11.76 1.77
C ASP A 38 -8.31 10.32 2.29
N ILE A 39 -7.11 9.75 2.34
CA ILE A 39 -6.85 8.35 2.72
C ILE A 39 -6.18 8.20 4.08
N VAL A 40 -5.88 9.30 4.78
CA VAL A 40 -5.06 9.29 6.00
C VAL A 40 -5.72 8.58 7.17
N GLY A 41 -7.05 8.54 7.24
CA GLY A 41 -7.80 8.09 8.41
C GLY A 41 -8.12 9.25 9.36
N PRO A 42 -8.46 8.99 10.63
CA PRO A 42 -8.37 7.69 11.33
C PRO A 42 -9.38 6.65 10.83
N TYR A 43 -9.04 5.37 10.92
CA TYR A 43 -9.94 4.23 10.69
C TYR A 43 -10.04 3.36 11.93
N ASP A 44 -11.24 2.82 12.18
CA ASP A 44 -11.49 1.97 13.34
C ASP A 44 -10.87 0.57 13.17
N ASP A 45 -10.65 0.16 11.94
CA ASP A 45 -10.23 -1.17 11.58
C ASP A 45 -9.28 -1.16 10.35
N MET A 46 -8.40 -2.15 10.29
CA MET A 46 -7.41 -2.27 9.23
C MET A 46 -8.05 -2.61 7.88
N ASP A 47 -9.13 -3.41 7.85
CA ASP A 47 -9.83 -3.71 6.61
C ASP A 47 -10.49 -2.47 6.01
N GLU A 48 -11.09 -1.62 6.85
CA GLU A 48 -11.63 -0.34 6.41
C GLU A 48 -10.54 0.54 5.77
N LEU A 49 -9.40 0.70 6.44
CA LEU A 49 -8.25 1.45 5.91
C LEU A 49 -7.85 0.91 4.53
N VAL A 50 -7.68 -0.42 4.42
CA VAL A 50 -7.20 -1.04 3.20
C VAL A 50 -8.22 -0.94 2.06
N ASP A 51 -9.52 -1.06 2.34
CA ASP A 51 -10.59 -0.92 1.34
C ASP A 51 -10.68 0.50 0.78
N VAL A 52 -10.61 1.50 1.65
CA VAL A 52 -10.58 2.92 1.27
C VAL A 52 -9.32 3.21 0.45
N ALA A 53 -8.15 2.77 0.91
CA ALA A 53 -6.88 2.97 0.21
C ALA A 53 -6.86 2.28 -1.16
N CYS A 54 -7.32 1.03 -1.26
CA CYS A 54 -7.43 0.31 -2.54
C CYS A 54 -8.32 1.06 -3.53
N THR A 55 -9.49 1.53 -3.08
CA THR A 55 -10.42 2.28 -3.93
C THR A 55 -9.76 3.55 -4.46
N ALA A 56 -9.13 4.33 -3.59
CA ALA A 56 -8.43 5.56 -3.95
C ALA A 56 -7.27 5.30 -4.92
N MET A 57 -6.45 4.29 -4.66
CA MET A 57 -5.29 3.94 -5.48
C MET A 57 -5.68 3.39 -6.86
N MET A 58 -6.73 2.59 -6.95
CA MET A 58 -7.26 2.14 -8.24
C MET A 58 -7.81 3.31 -9.07
N GLN A 59 -8.48 4.28 -8.43
CA GLN A 59 -8.94 5.50 -9.10
C GLN A 59 -7.78 6.38 -9.56
N ALA A 60 -6.77 6.57 -8.71
CA ALA A 60 -5.57 7.36 -9.05
C ALA A 60 -4.73 6.70 -10.15
N ARG A 61 -4.73 5.36 -10.23
CA ARG A 61 -4.11 4.61 -11.32
C ARG A 61 -4.79 4.88 -12.66
N ALA A 62 -6.09 5.18 -12.70
CA ALA A 62 -6.81 5.39 -13.95
C ALA A 62 -6.23 6.59 -14.73
N GLY A 63 -5.34 6.29 -15.68
CA GLY A 63 -4.60 7.30 -16.46
C GLY A 63 -3.11 7.43 -16.12
N SER A 64 -2.53 6.55 -15.29
CA SER A 64 -1.09 6.47 -15.05
C SER A 64 -0.53 5.05 -15.29
N GLU A 65 0.77 4.97 -15.56
CA GLU A 65 1.49 3.71 -15.81
C GLU A 65 1.99 3.03 -14.51
N VAL A 66 1.52 3.48 -13.35
CA VAL A 66 1.96 2.91 -12.06
C VAL A 66 1.42 1.49 -11.88
N SER A 67 2.28 0.57 -11.42
CA SER A 67 1.92 -0.81 -11.11
C SER A 67 1.34 -0.96 -9.71
N GLY A 68 1.63 -0.01 -8.81
CA GLY A 68 1.23 -0.10 -7.42
C GLY A 68 1.57 1.15 -6.63
N TYR A 69 1.37 1.05 -5.31
CA TYR A 69 1.77 2.05 -4.33
C TYR A 69 2.30 1.38 -3.08
N CYS A 70 3.17 2.06 -2.36
CA CYS A 70 3.51 1.71 -0.98
C CYS A 70 2.95 2.77 -0.04
N ALA A 71 2.51 2.36 1.14
CA ALA A 71 2.06 3.26 2.17
C ALA A 71 2.68 2.90 3.52
N LEU A 72 3.16 3.90 4.25
CA LEU A 72 3.48 3.74 5.66
C LEU A 72 2.20 3.86 6.47
N PHE A 73 2.04 2.99 7.46
CA PHE A 73 0.88 3.00 8.34
C PHE A 73 1.31 2.78 9.80
N PHE A 74 0.47 3.17 10.74
CA PHE A 74 0.67 2.89 12.16
C PHE A 74 -0.68 2.86 12.89
N ASP A 75 -0.69 2.26 14.08
CA ASP A 75 -1.79 2.36 15.04
C ASP A 75 -1.56 3.59 15.93
N ASP A 76 -2.48 4.56 15.87
CA ASP A 76 -2.50 5.70 16.79
C ASP A 76 -3.13 5.29 18.12
N GLU A 77 -2.30 4.69 18.97
CA GLU A 77 -2.68 4.29 20.33
C GLU A 77 -3.13 5.48 21.21
N THR A 78 -2.79 6.72 20.83
CA THR A 78 -3.15 7.91 21.62
C THR A 78 -4.62 8.31 21.45
N HIS A 79 -5.30 7.83 20.40
CA HIS A 79 -6.69 8.16 20.08
C HIS A 79 -7.57 6.92 19.92
N GLU A 80 -7.53 5.98 20.88
CA GLU A 80 -8.38 4.77 20.89
C GLU A 80 -8.01 3.71 19.84
N SER A 81 -6.70 3.57 19.54
CA SER A 81 -6.16 2.63 18.55
C SER A 81 -6.84 2.75 17.18
N LYS A 82 -6.48 3.81 16.45
CA LYS A 82 -6.97 4.05 15.09
C LYS A 82 -5.85 3.84 14.09
N TRP A 83 -6.18 3.23 12.96
CA TRP A 83 -5.23 3.08 11.88
C TRP A 83 -5.09 4.36 11.06
N VAL A 84 -3.85 4.75 10.77
CA VAL A 84 -3.52 5.96 10.02
C VAL A 84 -2.52 5.64 8.90
N ILE A 85 -2.75 6.19 7.71
CA ILE A 85 -1.75 6.22 6.62
C ILE A 85 -0.95 7.50 6.74
N SER A 86 0.36 7.38 6.95
CA SER A 86 1.24 8.53 7.14
C SER A 86 1.87 9.04 5.85
N HIS A 87 2.11 8.15 4.89
CA HIS A 87 2.76 8.46 3.62
C HIS A 87 2.31 7.50 2.54
N VAL A 88 2.25 7.97 1.29
CA VAL A 88 2.03 7.13 0.11
C VAL A 88 3.04 7.48 -0.97
N SER A 89 3.54 6.45 -1.66
CA SER A 89 4.50 6.59 -2.75
C SER A 89 4.12 5.69 -3.92
N PRO A 90 4.11 6.20 -5.17
CA PRO A 90 3.89 5.35 -6.33
C PRO A 90 5.03 4.36 -6.48
N MET A 91 4.68 3.13 -6.79
CA MET A 91 5.63 2.07 -7.06
C MET A 91 6.27 2.27 -8.44
N ARG A 92 7.58 2.14 -8.51
CA ARG A 92 8.36 2.23 -9.75
C ARG A 92 8.91 0.85 -10.11
N GLU A 93 8.95 0.57 -11.39
CA GLU A 93 9.63 -0.62 -11.93
C GLU A 93 11.12 -0.30 -12.08
N GLY A 94 11.99 -1.15 -11.55
CA GLY A 94 13.44 -1.00 -11.65
C GLY A 94 13.95 -1.39 -13.04
N VAL A 95 14.80 -0.54 -13.62
CA VAL A 95 15.37 -0.73 -14.98
C VAL A 95 16.34 -1.90 -15.09
N GLU A 96 17.10 -2.22 -14.02
CA GLU A 96 18.21 -3.20 -14.10
C GLU A 96 17.94 -4.54 -13.38
N HIS A 97 16.96 -4.60 -12.47
CA HIS A 97 16.76 -5.76 -11.59
C HIS A 97 15.34 -6.34 -11.61
N ALA A 98 14.47 -5.89 -12.51
CA ALA A 98 13.07 -6.31 -12.62
C ALA A 98 12.29 -6.28 -11.28
N GLY A 99 12.77 -5.47 -10.33
CA GLY A 99 12.22 -5.34 -8.99
C GLY A 99 11.41 -4.06 -8.87
N ARG A 100 10.49 -4.04 -7.92
CA ARG A 100 9.67 -2.86 -7.65
C ARG A 100 10.25 -2.04 -6.50
N THR A 101 10.17 -0.72 -6.58
CA THR A 101 10.65 0.20 -5.55
C THR A 101 9.61 1.25 -5.18
N CYS A 102 9.74 1.81 -3.99
CA CYS A 102 8.97 2.96 -3.50
C CYS A 102 9.91 3.93 -2.77
N GLU A 103 9.63 5.24 -2.88
CA GLU A 103 10.34 6.27 -2.10
C GLU A 103 9.48 6.65 -0.89
N LEU A 104 9.85 6.19 0.30
CA LEU A 104 9.13 6.42 1.56
C LEU A 104 10.09 6.97 2.61
N PRO A 105 9.61 7.66 3.66
CA PRO A 105 10.46 7.96 4.82
C PRO A 105 11.03 6.68 5.42
N GLY A 106 12.36 6.61 5.55
CA GLY A 106 13.02 5.50 6.25
C GLY A 106 12.85 5.58 7.76
N ASP A 107 12.69 6.80 8.26
CA ASP A 107 12.41 7.13 9.66
C ASP A 107 11.09 7.91 9.75
N PRO A 108 10.04 7.35 10.36
CA PRO A 108 8.77 8.05 10.58
C PRO A 108 8.91 9.35 11.38
N ALA A 109 9.95 9.49 12.21
CA ALA A 109 10.25 10.71 12.97
C ALA A 109 10.94 11.80 12.11
N ALA A 110 11.43 11.43 10.92
CA ALA A 110 12.07 12.36 9.97
C ALA A 110 11.42 12.25 8.57
N PRO A 111 10.13 12.62 8.42
CA PRO A 111 9.35 12.40 7.20
C PRO A 111 9.90 13.09 5.94
N ALA A 112 10.73 14.12 6.11
CA ALA A 112 11.42 14.79 5.00
C ALA A 112 12.57 13.96 4.40
N SER A 113 13.14 13.02 5.16
CA SER A 113 14.23 12.15 4.70
C SER A 113 13.65 10.88 4.07
N LYS A 114 13.56 10.88 2.75
CA LYS A 114 13.07 9.72 1.98
C LYS A 114 14.20 8.73 1.71
N SER A 115 13.85 7.46 1.81
CA SER A 115 14.66 6.33 1.40
C SER A 115 13.98 5.48 0.34
N VAL A 116 14.78 4.70 -0.39
CA VAL A 116 14.26 3.77 -1.39
C VAL A 116 14.01 2.40 -0.76
N LEU A 117 12.74 2.04 -0.62
CA LEU A 117 12.31 0.68 -0.31
C LEU A 117 12.35 -0.17 -1.58
N PHE A 118 13.17 -1.22 -1.56
CA PHE A 118 13.19 -2.26 -2.59
C PHE A 118 12.39 -3.48 -2.17
N LEU A 119 11.42 -3.81 -3.01
CA LEU A 119 10.49 -4.93 -2.83
C LEU A 119 10.94 -6.20 -3.59
N GLY A 120 12.00 -6.06 -4.38
CA GLY A 120 12.51 -7.10 -5.25
C GLY A 120 11.57 -7.45 -6.39
N ALA A 121 11.95 -8.50 -7.12
CA ALA A 121 11.16 -9.08 -8.20
C ALA A 121 10.03 -9.95 -7.63
N ALA A 122 9.15 -10.46 -8.50
CA ALA A 122 8.19 -11.47 -8.09
C ALA A 122 8.91 -12.71 -7.52
N LEU A 123 8.45 -13.20 -6.36
CA LEU A 123 8.95 -14.45 -5.79
C LEU A 123 8.48 -15.58 -6.72
N GLU A 124 9.43 -16.02 -7.56
CA GLU A 124 9.40 -17.09 -8.58
C GLU A 124 8.93 -16.75 -10.00
N ALA A 125 9.91 -16.39 -10.83
CA ALA A 125 9.91 -16.56 -12.29
C ALA A 125 9.87 -18.04 -12.75
N LEU A 126 9.17 -18.96 -12.05
CA LEU A 126 9.27 -20.41 -12.30
C LEU A 126 7.96 -21.15 -12.65
N ASN A 127 6.77 -20.55 -12.60
CA ASN A 127 5.53 -21.32 -12.83
C ASN A 127 4.42 -20.56 -13.61
N GLY A 128 4.54 -20.52 -14.95
CA GLY A 128 3.41 -20.44 -15.89
C GLY A 128 2.70 -19.09 -16.11
N PRO A 129 1.83 -19.01 -17.13
CA PRO A 129 1.04 -17.80 -17.44
C PRO A 129 -0.05 -17.56 -16.38
N GLY A 130 -0.12 -16.33 -15.84
CA GLY A 130 -1.18 -15.87 -14.92
C GLY A 130 -0.76 -15.58 -13.47
N TRP A 131 0.54 -15.57 -13.17
CA TRP A 131 1.04 -15.28 -11.82
C TRP A 131 0.86 -13.80 -11.41
N LYS A 132 0.48 -13.57 -10.14
CA LYS A 132 0.38 -12.22 -9.53
C LYS A 132 1.70 -11.89 -8.82
N TRP A 133 2.21 -10.67 -9.03
CA TRP A 133 3.43 -10.22 -8.39
C TRP A 133 3.30 -10.26 -6.84
N GLN A 134 4.37 -10.65 -6.17
CA GLN A 134 4.49 -10.60 -4.71
C GLN A 134 5.91 -10.16 -4.32
N PRO A 135 6.08 -9.39 -3.23
CA PRO A 135 7.39 -8.91 -2.81
C PRO A 135 8.31 -10.09 -2.46
N THR A 136 9.59 -9.96 -2.80
CA THR A 136 10.67 -10.88 -2.39
C THR A 136 11.60 -10.24 -1.36
N HIS A 137 11.53 -8.91 -1.24
CA HIS A 137 12.39 -8.14 -0.36
C HIS A 137 11.59 -7.09 0.44
N PHE A 138 12.14 -6.69 1.57
CA PHE A 138 11.89 -5.40 2.22
C PHE A 138 13.25 -4.82 2.64
N LEU A 139 13.94 -4.21 1.66
CA LEU A 139 15.29 -3.70 1.80
C LEU A 139 15.29 -2.17 1.68
N ASN A 140 15.91 -1.47 2.61
CA ASN A 140 16.30 -0.07 2.43
C ASN A 140 17.55 -0.04 1.54
N GLN A 141 17.43 0.43 0.29
CA GLN A 141 18.56 0.43 -0.65
C GLN A 141 19.66 1.41 -0.25
N ASP A 142 19.33 2.46 0.50
CA ASP A 142 20.31 3.49 0.86
C ASP A 142 21.24 3.01 1.98
N THR A 143 20.70 2.25 2.93
CA THR A 143 21.48 1.69 4.06
C THR A 143 21.97 0.26 3.78
N GLY A 144 21.33 -0.46 2.87
CA GLY A 144 21.58 -1.90 2.67
C GLY A 144 20.99 -2.78 3.76
N GLU A 145 20.17 -2.21 4.65
CA GLU A 145 19.55 -2.90 5.78
C GLU A 145 18.08 -3.24 5.51
N THR A 146 17.52 -4.10 6.34
CA THR A 146 16.10 -4.43 6.30
C THR A 146 15.27 -3.19 6.61
N TRP A 147 14.17 -3.03 5.86
CA TRP A 147 13.25 -1.91 6.07
C TRP A 147 12.69 -1.92 7.50
N GLY A 148 12.73 -0.77 8.19
CA GLY A 148 12.37 -0.71 9.61
C GLY A 148 10.90 -0.40 9.90
N ALA A 149 10.16 0.12 8.93
CA ALA A 149 8.83 0.70 9.17
C ALA A 149 7.69 -0.19 8.64
N ASP A 150 6.56 -0.17 9.34
CA ASP A 150 5.35 -0.87 8.94
C ASP A 150 4.82 -0.32 7.60
N THR A 151 4.63 -1.21 6.64
CA THR A 151 4.38 -0.85 5.25
C THR A 151 3.29 -1.70 4.63
N LEU A 152 2.31 -1.07 4.00
CA LEU A 152 1.36 -1.70 3.10
C LEU A 152 1.82 -1.53 1.65
N VAL A 153 1.72 -2.59 0.87
CA VAL A 153 2.10 -2.62 -0.55
C VAL A 153 0.87 -2.99 -1.36
N PHE A 154 0.38 -2.04 -2.16
CA PHE A 154 -0.81 -2.16 -2.97
C PHE A 154 -0.41 -2.41 -4.42
N ASP A 155 -0.60 -3.64 -4.90
CA ASP A 155 -0.46 -3.99 -6.31
C ASP A 155 -1.80 -3.77 -7.03
N VAL A 156 -1.85 -2.73 -7.85
CA VAL A 156 -3.04 -2.34 -8.61
C VAL A 156 -2.83 -2.55 -10.11
N ALA A 157 -1.82 -3.31 -10.53
CA ALA A 157 -1.42 -3.47 -11.94
C ALA A 157 -2.50 -4.08 -12.85
N SER A 158 -3.46 -4.83 -12.31
CA SER A 158 -4.58 -5.38 -13.08
C SER A 158 -5.86 -4.55 -12.87
N PRO A 159 -6.58 -4.17 -13.94
CA PRO A 159 -7.83 -3.39 -13.81
C PRO A 159 -8.85 -4.06 -12.88
N GLY A 160 -9.44 -3.29 -11.97
CA GLY A 160 -10.46 -3.77 -11.05
C GLY A 160 -9.94 -4.68 -9.94
N THR A 161 -8.62 -4.80 -9.77
CA THR A 161 -8.02 -5.60 -8.70
C THR A 161 -7.05 -4.77 -7.89
N CYS A 162 -7.05 -5.00 -6.58
CA CYS A 162 -6.07 -4.46 -5.64
C CYS A 162 -5.59 -5.62 -4.76
N THR A 163 -4.34 -6.03 -4.91
CA THR A 163 -3.72 -7.04 -4.04
C THR A 163 -2.88 -6.31 -3.01
N VAL A 164 -3.07 -6.62 -1.72
CA VAL A 164 -2.39 -5.91 -0.64
C VAL A 164 -1.50 -6.86 0.12
N HIS A 165 -0.24 -6.46 0.29
CA HIS A 165 0.71 -7.11 1.17
C HIS A 165 1.02 -6.21 2.35
N GLY A 166 1.06 -6.77 3.55
CA GLY A 166 1.49 -6.07 4.74
C GLY A 166 2.88 -6.50 5.16
N TYR A 167 3.69 -5.57 5.63
CA TYR A 167 4.96 -5.83 6.28
C TYR A 167 4.99 -5.11 7.62
N ILE A 168 5.29 -5.86 8.68
CA ILE A 168 5.46 -5.31 10.03
C ILE A 168 6.96 -5.28 10.31
N GLY A 169 7.55 -4.10 10.37
CA GLY A 169 9.00 -3.88 10.48
C GLY A 169 9.61 -4.56 11.71
N PHE A 170 8.90 -4.50 12.84
CA PHE A 170 9.35 -5.12 14.08
C PHE A 170 9.41 -6.64 14.00
N SER A 171 8.32 -7.29 13.55
CA SER A 171 8.24 -8.76 13.51
C SER A 171 8.87 -9.35 12.24
N ARG A 172 9.18 -8.50 11.26
CA ARG A 172 9.67 -8.87 9.93
C ARG A 172 8.72 -9.81 9.16
N VAL A 173 7.46 -9.90 9.56
CA VAL A 173 6.46 -10.78 8.91
C VAL A 173 5.87 -10.07 7.70
N VAL A 174 5.77 -10.83 6.60
CA VAL A 174 5.08 -10.41 5.38
C VAL A 174 3.77 -11.18 5.28
N THR A 175 2.68 -10.44 5.09
CA THR A 175 1.32 -10.96 4.98
C THR A 175 0.70 -10.58 3.65
N ARG A 176 -0.40 -11.22 3.29
CA ARG A 176 -1.26 -10.84 2.16
C ARG A 176 -2.70 -10.78 2.62
N ARG A 177 -3.43 -9.77 2.16
CA ARG A 177 -4.86 -9.67 2.40
C ARG A 177 -5.62 -10.70 1.56
N VAL A 178 -6.42 -11.52 2.22
CA VAL A 178 -7.30 -12.56 1.66
C VAL A 178 -8.60 -12.51 2.45
N ASP A 179 -9.74 -12.36 1.77
CA ASP A 179 -11.08 -12.41 2.37
C ASP A 179 -11.28 -11.53 3.63
N GLY A 180 -10.72 -10.30 3.62
CA GLY A 180 -10.81 -9.39 4.77
C GLY A 180 -9.91 -9.79 5.94
N GLY A 181 -8.79 -10.47 5.68
CA GLY A 181 -7.82 -10.81 6.72
C GLY A 181 -6.41 -10.90 6.15
N PHE A 182 -5.40 -10.66 7.00
CA PHE A 182 -4.00 -10.79 6.62
C PHE A 182 -3.47 -12.19 6.95
N VAL A 183 -3.13 -12.93 5.90
CA VAL A 183 -2.54 -14.28 6.03
C VAL A 183 -1.02 -14.18 5.88
N PRO A 184 -0.22 -14.75 6.79
CA PRO A 184 1.23 -14.80 6.67
C PRO A 184 1.68 -15.51 5.38
N LEU A 185 2.58 -14.86 4.62
CA LEU A 185 3.25 -15.43 3.46
C LEU A 185 4.66 -15.91 3.80
N GLY A 186 5.35 -15.16 4.64
CA GLY A 186 6.78 -15.32 4.88
C GLY A 186 7.29 -14.37 5.96
N ALA A 187 8.58 -14.45 6.22
CA ALA A 187 9.28 -13.49 7.07
C ALA A 187 10.62 -13.10 6.45
N VAL A 188 11.06 -11.87 6.69
CA VAL A 188 12.41 -11.43 6.33
C VAL A 188 13.41 -12.11 7.27
N TYR A 189 14.28 -12.95 6.72
CA TYR A 189 15.13 -13.85 7.50
C TYR A 189 16.59 -13.39 7.62
N ASN A 190 16.97 -12.31 6.93
CA ASN A 190 18.32 -11.75 6.99
C ASN A 190 18.28 -10.22 6.94
N ASP A 191 19.44 -9.60 7.12
CA ASP A 191 19.53 -8.13 7.16
C ASP A 191 19.47 -7.50 5.77
N HIS A 192 19.47 -8.30 4.71
CA HIS A 192 19.32 -7.84 3.33
C HIS A 192 17.85 -7.82 2.86
N GLY A 193 16.89 -7.92 3.78
CA GLY A 193 15.49 -7.79 3.45
C GLY A 193 14.87 -9.01 2.75
N LEU A 194 15.60 -10.12 2.56
CA LEU A 194 15.10 -11.28 1.81
C LEU A 194 13.99 -12.01 2.57
N ILE A 195 12.90 -12.33 1.87
CA ILE A 195 11.75 -13.03 2.42
C ILE A 195 11.92 -14.55 2.25
N GLN A 196 11.75 -15.30 3.34
CA GLN A 196 11.58 -16.75 3.32
C GLN A 196 10.10 -17.07 3.45
N ALA A 197 9.56 -17.82 2.49
CA ALA A 197 8.17 -18.26 2.52
C ALA A 197 7.92 -19.24 3.68
N LEU A 198 6.77 -19.10 4.35
CA LEU A 198 6.31 -20.08 5.33
C LEU A 198 5.86 -21.36 4.61
N LYS A 199 6.07 -22.52 5.24
CA LYS A 199 5.57 -23.78 4.68
C LYS A 199 4.05 -23.78 4.67
N ARG A 200 3.45 -24.36 3.63
CA ARG A 200 1.99 -24.35 3.40
C ARG A 200 1.17 -24.96 4.55
N GLU A 201 1.74 -25.88 5.35
CA GLU A 201 1.09 -26.43 6.55
C GLU A 201 0.90 -25.41 7.69
N GLU A 202 1.71 -24.34 7.72
CA GLU A 202 1.61 -23.26 8.72
C GLU A 202 0.69 -22.12 8.28
N GLN A 203 0.13 -22.18 7.06
CA GLN A 203 -0.73 -21.13 6.48
C GLN A 203 -2.23 -21.38 6.71
N SER A 204 -2.60 -22.39 7.51
CA SER A 204 -4.00 -22.56 7.91
C SER A 204 -4.44 -21.33 8.72
N PRO A 205 -5.54 -20.65 8.34
CA PRO A 205 -6.08 -19.58 9.16
C PRO A 205 -6.34 -20.17 10.55
N LEU A 206 -5.86 -19.48 11.59
CA LEU A 206 -6.27 -19.74 12.95
C LEU A 206 -7.80 -19.75 12.95
N SER A 207 -8.40 -20.95 13.04
CA SER A 207 -9.84 -21.07 13.12
C SER A 207 -10.28 -20.32 14.35
N SER A 208 -10.97 -19.20 14.13
CA SER A 208 -11.66 -18.46 15.17
C SER A 208 -12.84 -19.32 15.65
N ASP A 209 -12.56 -20.26 16.54
CA ASP A 209 -13.60 -20.90 17.35
C ASP A 209 -14.11 -19.84 18.34
N ARG A 210 -15.15 -19.10 17.94
CA ARG A 210 -16.08 -18.38 18.82
C ARG A 210 -17.49 -18.41 18.24
#